data_AF-A0AAD3TFC2-F1
#
_entry.id   AF-A0AAD3TFC2-F1
#
_cell.length_a   1.000
_cell.length_b   1.000
_cell.length_c   1.000
_cell.angle_alpha   90.00
_cell.angle_beta   90.00
_cell.angle_gamma   90.00
#
_symmetry.space_group_name_H-M   'P 1'
#
loop_
_entity.id
_entity.type
_entity.pdbx_description
1 polymer ?
#
loop_
_entity_poly.entity_id
_entity_poly.type
_entity_poly.pdbx_seq_one_letter_code
_entity_poly.pdbx_strand_id
1 'polypeptide(L)'
;MSVLVPRAQVMIRKKKKLRFSRKIVEKSDPFESLPDDLVICILSKLCSTSTCPSDFISALLACKRFNGLGHNQLVKSKAGPKLFGMRAKNWSDSAHRFLKQCVNAGSVEACYFLGMIRFYCLQNRGSGASLLAKAAIRSHASALYSLAVIQFNGSGGGRSVKDLRAGVALFARAARLGHIGSLRELGHCLQDGYGVRRNIAEGRRLLTEANIRELSPVFPSVPLSYPCPGCSTTSHYGGRHKTHHHNNRSLLNPQCQHVDQQVMTVSGSETGTGCSLCNDFCCNMPAPEPDPVNLFLLEWFGLKGEDPGPGLRMCSHSGCGRPETRPHEFRRCSVCGRVNYCSRGCQAHDWKLRHHRQCTPAEDRPDGGRR
;
A
#
# COMPACT_ATOMS: atom_id res chain seq x y z
N MET A 1 38.72 74.44 -42.54
CA MET A 1 37.52 74.61 -41.69
C MET A 1 37.25 73.25 -41.08
N SER A 2 37.30 72.99 -39.77
CA SER A 2 36.69 73.70 -38.64
C SER A 2 37.48 73.34 -37.36
N VAL A 3 38.08 74.31 -36.67
CA VAL A 3 37.61 74.95 -35.41
C VAL A 3 37.40 73.98 -34.23
N LEU A 4 38.33 74.09 -33.26
CA LEU A 4 38.25 73.63 -31.87
C LEU A 4 37.14 74.36 -31.11
N VAL A 5 36.41 73.65 -30.25
CA VAL A 5 35.58 74.24 -29.16
C VAL A 5 35.83 73.47 -27.86
N PRO A 6 36.10 74.12 -26.70
CA PRO A 6 36.40 73.44 -25.44
C PRO A 6 35.14 73.05 -24.65
N ARG A 7 35.21 71.93 -23.90
CA ARG A 7 34.17 71.47 -22.97
C ARG A 7 34.13 72.34 -21.70
N ALA A 8 32.97 72.93 -21.41
CA ALA A 8 32.67 73.58 -20.14
C ALA A 8 32.39 72.56 -19.02
N GLN A 9 32.95 72.79 -17.83
CA GLN A 9 32.68 72.04 -16.61
C GLN A 9 31.36 72.52 -15.98
N VAL A 10 30.45 71.58 -15.69
CA VAL A 10 29.24 71.85 -14.89
C VAL A 10 29.46 71.34 -13.47
N MET A 11 29.45 72.24 -12.49
CA MET A 11 29.50 71.93 -11.06
C MET A 11 28.15 71.38 -10.57
N ILE A 12 28.13 70.14 -10.07
CA ILE A 12 26.95 69.54 -9.41
C ILE A 12 27.02 69.82 -7.90
N ARG A 13 26.07 70.62 -7.39
CA ARG A 13 25.88 70.90 -5.95
C ARG A 13 25.49 69.61 -5.19
N LYS A 14 26.32 69.20 -4.22
CA LYS A 14 26.02 68.12 -3.27
C LYS A 14 24.98 68.58 -2.24
N LYS A 15 23.75 68.02 -2.27
CA LYS A 15 22.81 68.13 -1.14
C LYS A 15 23.15 67.05 -0.10
N LYS A 16 23.56 67.47 1.11
CA LYS A 16 23.76 66.61 2.28
C LYS A 16 22.40 66.04 2.74
N LYS A 17 22.22 64.72 2.64
CA LYS A 17 21.11 64.00 3.27
C LYS A 17 21.51 63.68 4.71
N LEU A 18 20.85 64.30 5.70
CA LEU A 18 21.02 63.93 7.11
C LEU A 18 20.60 62.47 7.31
N ARG A 19 21.51 61.65 7.84
CA ARG A 19 21.25 60.29 8.31
C ARG A 19 20.59 60.35 9.68
N PHE A 20 19.29 60.06 9.73
CA PHE A 20 18.62 59.74 10.98
C PHE A 20 18.86 58.25 11.26
N SER A 21 19.76 57.96 12.21
CA SER A 21 20.06 56.59 12.63
C SER A 21 18.90 56.09 13.52
N ARG A 22 17.90 55.44 12.91
CA ARG A 22 16.98 54.58 13.67
C ARG A 22 17.78 53.32 14.02
N LYS A 23 18.02 53.08 15.30
CA LYS A 23 18.35 51.73 15.80
C LYS A 23 17.20 50.82 15.39
N ILE A 24 17.41 50.07 14.30
CA ILE A 24 16.58 48.94 13.96
C ILE A 24 16.91 47.90 15.02
N VAL A 25 16.00 47.67 15.97
CA VAL A 25 15.98 46.40 16.68
C VAL A 25 15.70 45.38 15.58
N GLU A 26 16.75 44.66 15.14
CA GLU A 26 16.58 43.53 14.24
C GLU A 26 15.62 42.57 14.91
N LYS A 27 14.36 42.57 14.46
CA LYS A 27 13.49 41.42 14.65
C LYS A 27 14.16 40.30 13.87
N SER A 28 15.05 39.57 14.52
CA SER A 28 15.56 38.30 14.01
C SER A 28 14.32 37.49 13.62
N ASP A 29 14.19 37.15 12.34
CA ASP A 29 13.14 36.27 11.88
C ASP A 29 13.19 35.02 12.77
N PRO A 30 12.11 34.67 13.48
CA PRO A 30 12.12 33.51 14.39
C PRO A 30 12.59 32.24 13.67
N PHE A 31 12.41 32.14 12.35
CA PHE A 31 12.92 31.03 11.56
C PHE A 31 14.44 31.04 11.38
N GLU A 32 15.10 32.19 11.24
CA GLU A 32 16.56 32.27 11.07
C GLU A 32 17.31 31.85 12.34
N SER A 33 16.67 31.91 13.51
CA SER A 33 17.26 31.48 14.79
C SER A 33 17.26 29.96 15.00
N LEU A 34 16.43 29.22 14.26
CA LEU A 34 16.34 27.76 14.40
C LEU A 34 17.59 27.10 13.82
N PRO A 35 18.24 26.16 14.52
CA PRO A 35 19.29 25.31 13.95
C PRO A 35 18.83 24.47 12.74
N ASP A 36 19.73 24.26 11.77
CA ASP A 36 19.42 23.54 10.51
C ASP A 36 19.00 22.08 10.76
N ASP A 37 19.57 21.42 11.75
CA ASP A 37 19.22 20.06 12.18
C ASP A 37 17.78 19.95 12.70
N LEU A 38 17.29 20.96 13.43
CA LEU A 38 15.89 21.03 13.84
C LEU A 38 14.97 21.21 12.63
N VAL A 39 15.34 22.09 11.70
CA VAL A 39 14.55 22.29 10.46
C VAL A 39 14.53 21.02 9.62
N ILE A 40 15.67 20.32 9.47
CA ILE A 40 15.75 19.02 8.80
C ILE A 40 14.86 17.99 9.50
N CYS A 41 14.83 17.96 10.84
CA CYS A 41 13.98 17.05 11.59
C CYS A 41 12.48 17.34 11.34
N ILE A 42 12.09 18.61 11.38
CA ILE A 42 10.72 19.06 11.08
C ILE A 42 10.33 18.68 9.64
N LEU A 43 11.17 19.00 8.67
CA LEU A 43 10.92 18.68 7.26
C LEU A 43 10.89 17.18 7.02
N SER A 44 11.74 16.40 7.70
CA SER A 44 11.72 14.93 7.63
C SER A 44 10.40 14.37 8.17
N LYS A 45 9.91 14.92 9.29
CA LYS A 45 8.62 14.52 9.85
C LYS A 45 7.49 14.87 8.89
N LEU A 46 7.45 16.11 8.39
CA LEU A 46 6.49 16.56 7.39
C LEU A 46 6.49 15.65 6.16
N CYS A 47 7.66 15.43 5.56
CA CYS A 47 7.87 14.56 4.40
C CYS A 47 7.34 13.13 4.61
N SER A 48 7.42 12.62 5.84
CA SER A 48 6.93 11.28 6.21
C SER A 48 5.43 11.21 6.49
N THR A 49 4.82 12.29 7.01
CA THR A 49 3.42 12.31 7.47
C THR A 49 2.49 13.15 6.62
N SER A 50 3.00 13.89 5.62
CA SER A 50 2.19 14.69 4.70
C SER A 50 1.09 13.84 4.08
N THR A 51 -0.14 14.37 4.08
CA THR A 51 -1.31 13.69 3.52
C THR A 51 -1.39 13.91 2.02
N CYS A 52 -0.72 14.94 1.50
CA CYS A 52 -0.60 15.20 0.08
C CYS A 52 0.75 15.85 -0.29
N PRO A 53 1.18 15.79 -1.56
CA PRO A 53 2.44 16.38 -1.99
C PRO A 53 2.53 17.91 -1.78
N SER A 54 1.39 18.61 -1.87
CA SER A 54 1.34 20.07 -1.74
C SER A 54 1.71 20.57 -0.35
N ASP A 55 1.48 19.80 0.72
CA ASP A 55 1.85 20.22 2.08
C ASP A 55 3.37 20.41 2.20
N PHE A 56 4.12 19.42 1.72
CA PHE A 56 5.57 19.46 1.72
C PHE A 56 6.10 20.53 0.77
N ILE A 57 5.55 20.62 -0.45
CA ILE A 57 5.95 21.63 -1.43
C ILE A 57 5.72 23.05 -0.89
N SER A 58 4.60 23.29 -0.22
CA SER A 58 4.28 24.61 0.35
C SER A 58 5.29 25.00 1.43
N ALA A 59 5.75 24.06 2.25
CA ALA A 59 6.83 24.30 3.21
C ALA A 59 8.16 24.63 2.51
N LEU A 60 8.49 23.97 1.40
CA LEU A 60 9.69 24.31 0.62
C LEU A 60 9.59 25.70 -0.03
N LEU A 61 8.39 26.09 -0.47
CA LEU A 61 8.14 27.40 -1.08
C LEU A 61 8.10 28.55 -0.07
N ALA A 62 7.99 28.26 1.23
CA ALA A 62 7.89 29.28 2.26
C ALA A 62 9.13 30.18 2.33
N CYS A 63 10.34 29.60 2.23
CA CYS A 63 11.58 30.37 2.18
C CYS A 63 12.74 29.60 1.52
N LYS A 64 13.78 30.34 1.07
CA LYS A 64 14.97 29.77 0.43
C LYS A 64 15.69 28.75 1.33
N ARG A 65 15.71 29.01 2.64
CA ARG A 65 16.36 28.12 3.62
C ARG A 65 15.64 26.78 3.71
N PHE A 66 14.32 26.78 3.81
CA PHE A 66 13.52 25.54 3.84
C PHE A 66 13.62 24.80 2.51
N ASN A 67 13.59 25.50 1.38
CA ASN A 67 13.84 24.90 0.07
C ASN A 67 15.19 24.17 0.02
N GLY A 68 16.27 24.82 0.47
CA GLY A 68 17.60 24.23 0.53
C GLY A 68 17.67 23.00 1.43
N LEU A 69 17.19 23.12 2.67
CA LEU A 69 17.23 22.05 3.67
C LEU A 69 16.27 20.89 3.35
N GLY A 70 15.16 21.15 2.68
CA GLY A 70 14.23 20.10 2.22
C GLY A 70 14.83 19.18 1.16
N HIS A 71 15.89 19.61 0.49
CA HIS A 71 16.66 18.77 -0.42
C HIS A 71 17.75 17.94 0.27
N ASN A 72 17.88 18.02 1.60
CA ASN A 72 18.79 17.18 2.38
C ASN A 72 18.47 15.68 2.22
N GLN A 73 19.52 14.87 2.22
CA GLN A 73 19.43 13.41 2.08
C GLN A 73 18.51 12.78 3.12
N LEU A 74 18.57 13.22 4.39
CA LEU A 74 17.75 12.69 5.47
C LEU A 74 16.27 12.94 5.21
N VAL A 75 15.89 14.16 4.82
CA VAL A 75 14.49 14.52 4.50
C VAL A 75 13.95 13.64 3.38
N LYS A 76 14.71 13.50 2.28
CA LYS A 76 14.33 12.68 1.13
C LYS A 76 14.20 11.19 1.46
N SER A 77 15.06 10.67 2.33
CA SER A 77 15.00 9.27 2.77
C SER A 77 13.72 8.92 3.54
N LYS A 78 13.07 9.94 4.14
CA LYS A 78 11.88 9.80 4.98
C LYS A 78 10.57 10.03 4.23
N ALA A 79 10.61 10.26 2.92
CA ALA A 79 9.41 10.46 2.11
C ALA A 79 8.39 9.33 2.27
N GLY A 80 7.18 9.70 2.68
CA GLY A 80 6.06 8.77 2.89
C GLY A 80 5.26 8.48 1.62
N PRO A 81 4.35 7.50 1.65
CA PRO A 81 3.60 7.05 0.47
C PRO A 81 2.69 8.15 -0.11
N LYS A 82 2.02 8.93 0.75
CA LYS A 82 1.09 9.98 0.35
C LYS A 82 1.80 11.18 -0.30
N LEU A 83 3.08 11.40 -0.01
CA LEU A 83 3.92 12.38 -0.71
C LEU A 83 4.07 12.05 -2.21
N PHE A 84 3.97 10.77 -2.56
CA PHE A 84 4.01 10.31 -3.95
C PHE A 84 2.63 10.13 -4.57
N GLY A 85 1.54 10.47 -3.85
CA GLY A 85 0.16 10.47 -4.36
C GLY A 85 -0.14 11.55 -5.41
N MET A 86 0.86 11.91 -6.21
CA MET A 86 0.66 12.76 -7.37
C MET A 86 -0.16 12.03 -8.43
N ARG A 87 -1.05 12.79 -9.06
CA ARG A 87 -1.86 12.36 -10.19
C ARG A 87 -0.97 12.20 -11.43
N ALA A 88 -1.22 11.21 -12.28
CA ALA A 88 -0.46 10.99 -13.52
C ALA A 88 -0.54 12.17 -14.50
N LYS A 89 -1.62 12.96 -14.48
CA LYS A 89 -1.71 14.22 -15.23
C LYS A 89 -0.70 15.28 -14.78
N ASN A 90 -0.24 15.20 -13.53
CA ASN A 90 0.75 16.11 -12.93
C ASN A 90 2.18 15.55 -13.02
N TRP A 91 2.37 14.41 -13.71
CA TRP A 91 3.70 13.83 -13.90
C TRP A 91 4.57 14.75 -14.78
N SER A 92 5.75 15.08 -14.29
CA SER A 92 6.70 15.99 -14.95
C SER A 92 8.15 15.51 -14.74
N ASP A 93 9.08 16.05 -15.53
CA ASP A 93 10.51 15.77 -15.36
C ASP A 93 11.02 16.14 -13.96
N SER A 94 10.50 17.23 -13.38
CA SER A 94 10.81 17.64 -12.02
C SER A 94 10.32 16.63 -10.99
N ALA A 95 9.09 16.11 -11.13
CA ALA A 95 8.56 15.05 -10.28
C ALA A 95 9.39 13.75 -10.40
N HIS A 96 9.73 13.35 -11.63
CA HIS A 96 10.60 12.20 -11.88
C HIS A 96 11.98 12.37 -11.23
N ARG A 97 12.60 13.56 -11.38
CA ARG A 97 13.89 13.89 -10.80
C ARG A 97 13.85 13.86 -9.27
N PHE A 98 12.80 14.40 -8.66
CA PHE A 98 12.61 14.35 -7.22
C PHE A 98 12.46 12.91 -6.70
N LEU A 99 11.66 12.08 -7.35
CA LEU A 99 11.54 10.65 -7.04
C LEU A 99 12.90 9.94 -7.15
N LYS A 100 13.67 10.19 -8.23
CA LYS A 100 15.03 9.65 -8.37
C LYS A 100 15.94 10.08 -7.22
N GLN A 101 15.88 11.34 -6.79
CA GLN A 101 16.65 11.82 -5.64
C GLN A 101 16.24 11.12 -4.35
N CYS A 102 14.94 10.86 -4.14
CA CYS A 102 14.46 10.09 -2.98
C CYS A 102 14.93 8.64 -3.02
N VAL A 103 14.95 8.01 -4.20
CA VAL A 103 15.53 6.67 -4.40
C VAL A 103 17.02 6.66 -4.06
N ASN A 104 17.78 7.65 -4.55
CA ASN A 104 19.20 7.79 -4.22
C ASN A 104 19.44 8.10 -2.73
N ALA A 105 18.45 8.69 -2.07
CA ALA A 105 18.42 8.89 -0.62
C ALA A 105 18.05 7.66 0.19
N GLY A 106 17.70 6.55 -0.45
CA GLY A 106 17.31 5.32 0.22
C GLY A 106 15.84 5.28 0.67
N SER A 107 14.98 6.16 0.17
CA SER A 107 13.54 6.08 0.43
C SER A 107 12.96 4.80 -0.17
N VAL A 108 12.41 3.96 0.70
CA VAL A 108 11.82 2.66 0.34
C VAL A 108 10.52 2.87 -0.45
N GLU A 109 9.70 3.84 -0.02
CA GLU A 109 8.46 4.24 -0.70
C GLU A 109 8.75 4.76 -2.12
N ALA A 110 9.79 5.59 -2.28
CA ALA A 110 10.19 6.08 -3.59
C ALA A 110 10.67 4.93 -4.51
N CYS A 111 11.40 3.94 -3.95
CA CYS A 111 11.81 2.75 -4.70
C CYS A 111 10.60 1.96 -5.18
N TYR A 112 9.60 1.76 -4.32
CA TYR A 112 8.35 1.08 -4.69
C TYR A 112 7.60 1.85 -5.77
N PHE A 113 7.31 3.13 -5.54
CA PHE A 113 6.50 3.98 -6.42
C PHE A 113 7.16 4.15 -7.80
N LEU A 114 8.43 4.56 -7.84
CA LEU A 114 9.18 4.70 -9.09
C LEU A 114 9.41 3.35 -9.78
N GLY A 115 9.55 2.27 -8.99
CA GLY A 115 9.67 0.91 -9.51
C GLY A 115 8.44 0.49 -10.30
N MET A 116 7.24 0.70 -9.75
CA MET A 116 5.97 0.44 -10.43
C MET A 116 5.83 1.28 -11.71
N ILE A 117 6.12 2.58 -11.65
CA ILE A 117 6.05 3.47 -12.82
C ILE A 117 7.01 3.03 -13.91
N ARG A 118 8.27 2.75 -13.57
CA ARG A 118 9.26 2.26 -14.55
C ARG A 118 8.86 0.94 -15.16
N PHE A 119 8.28 0.05 -14.36
CA PHE A 119 7.87 -1.27 -14.80
C PHE A 119 6.69 -1.22 -15.78
N TYR A 120 5.63 -0.49 -15.45
CA TYR A 120 4.39 -0.50 -16.21
C TYR A 120 4.27 0.65 -17.23
N CYS A 121 4.65 1.88 -16.86
CA CYS A 121 4.41 3.07 -17.67
C CYS A 121 5.57 3.38 -18.63
N LEU A 122 6.81 3.33 -18.13
CA LEU A 122 7.98 3.79 -18.89
C LEU A 122 8.70 2.68 -19.67
N GLN A 123 8.07 1.52 -19.80
CA GLN A 123 8.59 0.34 -20.51
C GLN A 123 10.00 -0.12 -20.08
N ASN A 124 10.46 0.27 -18.89
CA ASN A 124 11.77 -0.07 -18.35
C ASN A 124 11.63 -1.13 -17.24
N ARG A 125 11.19 -2.32 -17.65
CA ARG A 125 10.85 -3.43 -16.75
C ARG A 125 12.04 -3.89 -15.89
N GLY A 126 13.23 -3.96 -16.47
CA GLY A 126 14.44 -4.36 -15.75
C GLY A 126 14.77 -3.38 -14.62
N SER A 127 14.78 -2.07 -14.91
CA SER A 127 14.98 -1.06 -13.86
C SER A 127 13.82 -1.05 -12.86
N GLY A 128 12.58 -1.20 -13.31
CA GLY A 128 11.40 -1.22 -12.44
C GLY A 128 11.45 -2.39 -11.45
N ALA A 129 11.72 -3.60 -11.94
CA ALA A 129 11.87 -4.80 -11.11
C ALA A 129 13.04 -4.66 -10.12
N SER A 130 14.16 -4.06 -10.54
CA SER A 130 15.30 -3.79 -9.65
C SER A 130 14.93 -2.85 -8.50
N LEU A 131 14.18 -1.77 -8.76
CA LEU A 131 13.72 -0.86 -7.72
C LEU A 131 12.69 -1.50 -6.78
N LEU A 132 11.77 -2.30 -7.33
CA LEU A 132 10.85 -3.10 -6.52
C LEU A 132 11.62 -4.08 -5.62
N ALA A 133 12.67 -4.72 -6.14
CA ALA A 133 13.53 -5.61 -5.37
C ALA A 133 14.25 -4.86 -4.23
N LYS A 134 14.77 -3.64 -4.48
CA LYS A 134 15.34 -2.79 -3.43
C LYS A 134 14.33 -2.49 -2.32
N ALA A 135 13.10 -2.13 -2.66
CA ALA A 135 12.04 -1.90 -1.68
C ALA A 135 11.67 -3.19 -0.93
N ALA A 136 11.59 -4.32 -1.63
CA ALA A 136 11.26 -5.62 -1.06
C ALA A 136 12.35 -6.14 -0.10
N ILE A 137 13.64 -5.93 -0.38
CA ILE A 137 14.74 -6.27 0.53
C ILE A 137 14.55 -5.57 1.88
N ARG A 138 14.10 -4.31 1.85
CA ARG A 138 13.74 -3.49 3.02
C ARG A 138 12.38 -3.83 3.64
N SER A 139 11.78 -4.97 3.28
CA SER A 139 10.49 -5.45 3.80
C SER A 139 9.30 -4.54 3.49
N HIS A 140 9.30 -3.89 2.32
CA HIS A 140 8.11 -3.17 1.86
C HIS A 140 7.04 -4.15 1.35
N ALA A 141 5.90 -4.20 2.03
CA ALA A 141 4.89 -5.23 1.82
C ALA A 141 4.24 -5.18 0.42
N SER A 142 3.89 -3.98 -0.07
CA SER A 142 3.32 -3.81 -1.42
C SER A 142 4.32 -4.13 -2.55
N ALA A 143 5.61 -3.80 -2.37
CA ALA A 143 6.65 -4.15 -3.34
C ALA A 143 6.86 -5.67 -3.42
N LEU A 144 6.86 -6.36 -2.27
CA LEU A 144 6.88 -7.83 -2.21
C LEU A 144 5.68 -8.44 -2.93
N TYR A 145 4.48 -7.91 -2.72
CA TYR A 145 3.27 -8.33 -3.44
C TYR A 145 3.38 -8.09 -4.96
N SER A 146 3.84 -6.92 -5.39
CA SER A 146 4.03 -6.59 -6.80
C SER A 146 5.03 -7.54 -7.46
N LEU A 147 6.17 -7.81 -6.83
CA LEU A 147 7.14 -8.78 -7.33
C LEU A 147 6.56 -10.19 -7.40
N ALA A 148 5.79 -10.62 -6.40
CA ALA A 148 5.14 -11.92 -6.42
C ALA A 148 4.19 -12.07 -7.62
N VAL A 149 3.37 -11.05 -7.89
CA VAL A 149 2.50 -11.03 -9.08
C VAL A 149 3.31 -11.07 -10.37
N ILE A 150 4.42 -10.32 -10.45
CA ILE A 150 5.34 -10.37 -11.60
C ILE A 150 5.89 -11.78 -11.81
N GLN A 151 6.26 -12.51 -10.74
CA GLN A 151 6.75 -13.88 -10.83
C GLN A 151 5.67 -14.88 -11.26
N PHE A 152 4.44 -14.72 -10.76
CA PHE A 152 3.30 -15.56 -11.12
C PHE A 152 2.87 -15.40 -12.59
N ASN A 153 3.00 -14.18 -13.11
CA ASN A 153 2.67 -13.87 -14.50
C ASN A 153 3.85 -14.10 -15.45
N GLY A 154 5.08 -14.17 -14.93
CA GLY A 154 6.29 -14.31 -15.72
C GLY A 154 6.69 -13.01 -16.42
N SER A 155 6.37 -11.85 -15.82
CA SER A 155 6.45 -10.53 -16.47
C SER A 155 7.79 -9.81 -16.25
N GLY A 156 8.72 -10.43 -15.53
CA GLY A 156 9.93 -9.80 -14.99
C GLY A 156 11.08 -9.52 -15.97
N GLY A 157 11.00 -9.93 -17.24
CA GLY A 157 12.05 -9.67 -18.23
C GLY A 157 12.35 -10.83 -19.19
N GLY A 158 13.56 -10.81 -19.76
CA GLY A 158 13.99 -11.41 -21.05
C GLY A 158 13.74 -12.89 -21.33
N ARG A 159 13.26 -13.67 -20.36
CA ARG A 159 12.62 -14.98 -20.61
C ARG A 159 11.35 -15.00 -19.79
N SER A 160 10.20 -15.19 -20.44
CA SER A 160 8.84 -15.14 -19.87
C SER A 160 8.54 -16.31 -18.92
N VAL A 161 9.44 -16.59 -17.98
CA VAL A 161 9.36 -17.79 -17.15
C VAL A 161 8.67 -17.43 -15.85
N LYS A 162 7.57 -18.13 -15.58
CA LYS A 162 6.88 -18.04 -14.28
C LYS A 162 7.72 -18.75 -13.24
N ASP A 163 7.98 -18.09 -12.12
CA ASP A 163 8.58 -18.72 -10.94
C ASP A 163 7.59 -18.71 -9.78
N LEU A 164 6.77 -19.76 -9.74
CA LEU A 164 5.70 -19.87 -8.77
C LEU A 164 6.24 -20.04 -7.35
N ARG A 165 7.36 -20.75 -7.18
CA ARG A 165 7.98 -20.97 -5.86
C ARG A 165 8.51 -19.65 -5.31
N ALA A 166 9.24 -18.88 -6.12
CA ALA A 166 9.69 -17.55 -5.72
C ALA A 166 8.51 -16.62 -5.43
N GLY A 167 7.46 -16.66 -6.27
CA GLY A 167 6.24 -15.89 -6.04
C GLY A 167 5.56 -16.21 -4.71
N VAL A 168 5.42 -17.50 -4.36
CA VAL A 168 4.82 -17.92 -3.07
C VAL A 168 5.67 -17.45 -1.90
N ALA A 169 7.00 -17.54 -2.00
CA ALA A 169 7.89 -17.06 -0.95
C ALA A 169 7.74 -15.54 -0.72
N LEU A 170 7.58 -14.77 -1.79
CA LEU A 170 7.32 -13.33 -1.74
C LEU A 170 5.93 -13.02 -1.14
N PHE A 171 4.88 -13.75 -1.52
CA PHE A 171 3.56 -13.62 -0.90
C PHE A 171 3.61 -13.94 0.60
N ALA A 172 4.28 -15.02 1.00
CA ALA A 172 4.42 -15.38 2.41
C ALA A 172 5.16 -14.29 3.21
N ARG A 173 6.21 -13.70 2.64
CA ARG A 173 6.93 -12.59 3.29
C ARG A 173 6.06 -11.34 3.42
N ALA A 174 5.31 -10.98 2.37
CA ALA A 174 4.38 -9.85 2.40
C ALA A 174 3.21 -10.08 3.38
N ALA A 175 2.66 -11.30 3.44
CA ALA A 175 1.59 -11.67 4.35
C ALA A 175 2.01 -11.55 5.82
N ARG A 176 3.24 -11.97 6.17
CA ARG A 176 3.82 -11.77 7.51
C ARG A 176 3.95 -10.29 7.89
N LEU A 177 4.08 -9.40 6.91
CA LEU A 177 4.11 -7.95 7.10
C LEU A 177 2.72 -7.31 7.09
N GLY A 178 1.65 -8.10 7.09
CA GLY A 178 0.27 -7.62 7.14
C GLY A 178 -0.37 -7.34 5.78
N HIS A 179 0.29 -7.65 4.65
CA HIS A 179 -0.30 -7.42 3.33
C HIS A 179 -1.45 -8.40 3.04
N ILE A 180 -2.69 -7.92 3.18
CA ILE A 180 -3.92 -8.73 3.08
C ILE A 180 -4.04 -9.41 1.71
N GLY A 181 -3.73 -8.68 0.63
CA GLY A 181 -3.74 -9.26 -0.72
C GLY A 181 -2.81 -10.46 -0.85
N SER A 182 -1.62 -10.41 -0.23
CA SER A 182 -0.65 -11.50 -0.29
C SER A 182 -1.05 -12.68 0.59
N LEU A 183 -1.68 -12.39 1.74
CA LEU A 183 -2.25 -13.42 2.62
C LEU A 183 -3.31 -14.24 1.87
N ARG A 184 -4.18 -13.57 1.12
CA ARG A 184 -5.17 -14.24 0.28
C ARG A 184 -4.54 -15.08 -0.84
N GLU A 185 -3.56 -14.53 -1.55
CA GLU A 185 -2.85 -15.26 -2.60
C GLU A 185 -2.19 -16.52 -2.04
N LEU A 186 -1.54 -16.42 -0.87
CA LEU A 186 -0.94 -17.56 -0.19
C LEU A 186 -1.98 -18.63 0.17
N GLY A 187 -3.14 -18.21 0.68
CA GLY A 187 -4.26 -19.12 0.97
C GLY A 187 -4.71 -19.90 -0.26
N HIS A 188 -4.86 -19.23 -1.41
CA HIS A 188 -5.16 -19.92 -2.68
C HIS A 188 -4.05 -20.85 -3.14
N CYS A 189 -2.78 -20.43 -3.04
CA CYS A 189 -1.64 -21.27 -3.44
C CYS A 189 -1.58 -22.56 -2.63
N LEU A 190 -1.87 -22.51 -1.32
CA LEU A 190 -1.92 -23.68 -0.45
C LEU A 190 -3.11 -24.60 -0.76
N GLN A 191 -4.28 -24.05 -1.12
CA GLN A 191 -5.43 -24.87 -1.51
C GLN A 191 -5.20 -25.61 -2.84
N ASP A 192 -4.62 -24.91 -3.81
CA ASP A 192 -4.43 -25.45 -5.16
C ASP A 192 -3.12 -26.23 -5.32
N GLY A 193 -2.17 -26.07 -4.39
CA GLY A 193 -0.81 -26.63 -4.53
C GLY A 193 0.06 -25.88 -5.56
N TYR A 194 -0.22 -24.59 -5.79
CA TYR A 194 0.44 -23.81 -6.83
C TYR A 194 1.72 -23.16 -6.30
N GLY A 195 2.89 -23.65 -6.74
CA GLY A 195 4.20 -23.17 -6.27
C GLY A 195 4.57 -23.60 -4.85
N VAL A 196 3.71 -24.38 -4.17
CA VAL A 196 3.90 -24.88 -2.79
C VAL A 196 3.18 -26.22 -2.63
N ARG A 197 3.58 -27.03 -1.65
CA ARG A 197 2.86 -28.27 -1.32
C ARG A 197 1.43 -27.92 -0.87
N ARG A 198 0.45 -28.63 -1.45
CA ARG A 198 -0.96 -28.45 -1.14
C ARG A 198 -1.24 -28.71 0.35
N ASN A 199 -1.88 -27.75 1.01
CA ASN A 199 -2.39 -27.82 2.37
C ASN A 199 -3.73 -27.07 2.44
N ILE A 200 -4.83 -27.80 2.27
CA ILE A 200 -6.17 -27.22 2.16
C ILE A 200 -6.60 -26.58 3.48
N ALA A 201 -6.28 -27.21 4.63
CA ALA A 201 -6.67 -26.72 5.95
C ALA A 201 -6.04 -25.35 6.23
N GLU A 202 -4.72 -25.24 6.07
CA GLU A 202 -4.03 -23.96 6.26
C GLU A 202 -4.46 -22.93 5.20
N GLY A 203 -4.62 -23.36 3.95
CA GLY A 203 -5.10 -22.48 2.89
C GLY A 203 -6.47 -21.86 3.19
N ARG A 204 -7.41 -22.63 3.75
CA ARG A 204 -8.72 -22.12 4.20
C ARG A 204 -8.57 -21.15 5.36
N ARG A 205 -7.74 -21.49 6.35
CA ARG A 205 -7.46 -20.62 7.51
C ARG A 205 -6.95 -19.24 7.06
N LEU A 206 -5.98 -19.19 6.14
CA LEU A 206 -5.44 -17.92 5.65
C LEU A 206 -6.46 -17.10 4.85
N LEU A 207 -7.36 -17.74 4.10
CA LEU A 207 -8.43 -17.02 3.41
C LEU A 207 -9.44 -16.41 4.40
N THR A 208 -9.81 -17.15 5.44
CA THR A 208 -10.67 -16.64 6.51
C THR A 208 -10.01 -15.46 7.21
N GLU A 209 -8.73 -15.57 7.57
CA GLU A 209 -7.96 -14.48 8.16
C GLU A 209 -7.89 -13.25 7.25
N ALA A 210 -7.68 -13.44 5.94
CA ALA A 210 -7.67 -12.34 4.99
C ALA A 210 -9.02 -11.60 4.92
N ASN A 211 -10.13 -12.34 4.99
CA ASN A 211 -11.47 -11.75 5.04
C ASN A 211 -11.70 -10.98 6.35
N ILE A 212 -11.29 -11.54 7.50
CA ILE A 212 -11.41 -10.87 8.81
C ILE A 212 -10.61 -9.56 8.82
N ARG A 213 -9.36 -9.57 8.36
CA ARG A 213 -8.52 -8.37 8.32
C ARG A 213 -9.05 -7.28 7.39
N GLU A 214 -9.73 -7.67 6.31
CA GLU A 214 -10.42 -6.75 5.42
C GLU A 214 -11.60 -6.05 6.08
N LEU A 215 -12.26 -6.71 7.04
CA LEU A 215 -13.41 -6.18 7.78
C LEU A 215 -13.00 -5.37 9.03
N SER A 216 -11.76 -5.49 9.49
CA SER A 216 -11.26 -4.82 10.70
C SER A 216 -11.46 -3.28 10.75
N PRO A 217 -11.43 -2.52 9.64
CA PRO A 217 -11.74 -1.08 9.70
C PRO A 217 -13.20 -0.75 10.05
N VAL A 218 -14.11 -1.73 9.98
CA VAL A 218 -15.56 -1.53 10.21
C VAL A 218 -16.01 -1.96 11.60
N PHE A 219 -15.18 -2.71 12.31
CA PHE A 219 -15.36 -2.99 13.72
C PHE A 219 -14.05 -2.64 14.43
N PRO A 220 -13.89 -1.41 14.98
CA PRO A 220 -12.83 -1.19 15.95
C PRO A 220 -13.02 -2.25 17.03
N SER A 221 -12.04 -3.14 17.15
CA SER A 221 -12.09 -4.29 18.03
C SER A 221 -12.57 -3.86 19.41
N VAL A 222 -13.72 -4.37 19.86
CA VAL A 222 -13.98 -4.46 21.29
C VAL A 222 -12.79 -5.27 21.84
N PRO A 223 -12.00 -4.73 22.79
CA PRO A 223 -10.90 -5.50 23.35
C PRO A 223 -11.48 -6.81 23.90
N LEU A 224 -10.83 -7.93 23.56
CA LEU A 224 -11.12 -9.24 24.14
C LEU A 224 -10.71 -9.25 25.62
N SER A 225 -11.43 -8.49 26.44
CA SER A 225 -11.30 -8.46 27.89
C SER A 225 -12.50 -7.71 28.47
N TYR A 226 -13.57 -8.44 28.79
CA TYR A 226 -14.41 -8.09 29.94
C TYR A 226 -14.71 -9.36 30.73
N PRO A 227 -14.48 -9.37 32.06
CA PRO A 227 -14.92 -10.45 32.93
C PRO A 227 -16.45 -10.43 33.02
N CYS A 228 -17.04 -11.63 33.06
CA CYS A 228 -18.48 -11.82 33.13
C CYS A 228 -19.05 -11.19 34.42
N PRO A 229 -19.93 -10.18 34.34
CA PRO A 229 -20.66 -9.68 35.50
C PRO A 229 -22.02 -10.39 35.54
N GLY A 230 -22.21 -11.33 36.47
CA GLY A 230 -23.56 -11.82 36.75
C GLY A 230 -23.76 -13.27 37.18
N CYS A 231 -22.72 -14.08 37.43
CA CYS A 231 -22.95 -15.37 38.09
C CYS A 231 -22.89 -15.23 39.61
N SER A 232 -23.93 -14.64 40.18
CA SER A 232 -24.26 -14.78 41.60
C SER A 232 -25.18 -15.98 41.74
N THR A 233 -24.63 -17.15 42.03
CA THR A 233 -25.39 -18.20 42.70
C THR A 233 -24.62 -18.64 43.94
N THR A 234 -25.04 -18.09 45.06
CA THR A 234 -24.85 -18.67 46.39
C THR A 234 -25.37 -20.09 46.41
N SER A 235 -24.48 -21.06 46.64
CA SER A 235 -24.85 -22.31 47.29
C SER A 235 -23.78 -22.61 48.34
N HIS A 236 -24.20 -22.53 49.59
CA HIS A 236 -23.47 -23.00 50.75
C HIS A 236 -23.24 -24.52 50.61
N TYR A 237 -22.00 -24.98 50.71
CA TYR A 237 -21.63 -26.15 51.52
C TYR A 237 -20.15 -26.06 51.88
N GLY A 238 -19.87 -26.25 53.17
CA GLY A 238 -18.57 -25.97 53.79
C GLY A 238 -17.48 -26.99 53.51
N GLY A 239 -16.25 -26.59 53.84
CA GLY A 239 -15.10 -27.50 53.86
C GLY A 239 -13.78 -26.75 54.00
N ARG A 240 -13.20 -26.80 55.20
CA ARG A 240 -11.90 -26.24 55.58
C ARG A 240 -10.74 -26.80 54.74
N HIS A 241 -9.75 -25.96 54.40
CA HIS A 241 -8.39 -25.96 54.99
C HIS A 241 -7.29 -25.44 54.03
N LYS A 242 -6.50 -24.51 54.59
CA LYS A 242 -5.02 -24.34 54.51
C LYS A 242 -4.36 -24.05 53.14
N THR A 243 -3.98 -22.77 53.00
CA THR A 243 -2.64 -22.25 52.67
C THR A 243 -1.61 -23.22 52.07
N HIS A 244 -1.03 -22.87 50.91
CA HIS A 244 0.41 -22.64 50.77
C HIS A 244 0.75 -21.92 49.45
N HIS A 245 1.52 -20.83 49.59
CA HIS A 245 2.36 -20.26 48.54
C HIS A 245 3.40 -21.29 48.09
N HIS A 246 3.67 -21.41 46.79
CA HIS A 246 5.05 -21.32 46.26
C HIS A 246 5.11 -21.10 44.75
N ASN A 247 6.30 -20.67 44.38
CA ASN A 247 6.73 -19.90 43.22
C ASN A 247 7.29 -20.84 42.12
N ASN A 248 7.32 -20.35 40.87
CA ASN A 248 8.26 -20.67 39.78
C ASN A 248 8.85 -22.10 39.65
N ARG A 249 8.75 -22.71 38.46
CA ARG A 249 9.76 -22.61 37.37
C ARG A 249 9.52 -23.70 36.30
N SER A 250 9.72 -23.30 35.05
CA SER A 250 9.90 -24.07 33.81
C SER A 250 10.48 -25.48 33.94
N LEU A 251 10.00 -26.43 33.12
CA LEU A 251 10.83 -27.39 32.37
C LEU A 251 10.06 -27.95 31.15
N LEU A 252 10.81 -28.19 30.08
CA LEU A 252 10.40 -28.70 28.77
C LEU A 252 10.10 -30.21 28.79
N ASN A 253 9.28 -30.61 27.81
CA ASN A 253 9.33 -31.86 27.02
C ASN A 253 8.40 -33.03 27.45
N PRO A 254 8.19 -34.08 26.61
CA PRO A 254 6.99 -34.21 25.76
C PRO A 254 6.31 -35.60 25.87
N GLN A 255 4.98 -35.72 25.72
CA GLN A 255 4.37 -36.94 25.14
C GLN A 255 2.85 -36.83 25.02
N CYS A 256 2.35 -37.26 23.85
CA CYS A 256 0.95 -37.53 23.56
C CYS A 256 0.37 -38.56 24.52
N GLN A 257 -0.79 -38.27 25.13
CA GLN A 257 -1.80 -39.28 25.46
C GLN A 257 -3.22 -38.67 25.35
N HIS A 258 -4.03 -39.32 24.51
CA HIS A 258 -5.48 -39.44 24.54
C HIS A 258 -6.33 -38.18 24.77
N VAL A 259 -6.98 -37.70 23.70
CA VAL A 259 -8.25 -36.98 23.82
C VAL A 259 -9.34 -37.95 23.37
N ASP A 260 -10.17 -38.33 24.35
CA ASP A 260 -11.36 -39.13 24.16
C ASP A 260 -12.29 -38.52 23.11
N GLN A 261 -12.68 -39.37 22.17
CA GLN A 261 -13.89 -39.19 21.39
C GLN A 261 -15.09 -39.28 22.33
N GLN A 262 -15.80 -38.18 22.54
CA GLN A 262 -17.22 -38.25 22.87
C GLN A 262 -18.02 -37.66 21.72
N VAL A 263 -18.53 -38.62 20.93
CA VAL A 263 -19.65 -38.49 20.03
C VAL A 263 -20.87 -38.10 20.86
N MET A 264 -21.40 -36.89 20.64
CA MET A 264 -22.75 -36.54 21.12
C MET A 264 -23.71 -36.73 19.94
N THR A 265 -24.35 -37.89 19.94
CA THR A 265 -25.58 -38.19 19.21
C THR A 265 -26.69 -37.26 19.70
N VAL A 266 -27.25 -36.44 18.82
CA VAL A 266 -28.49 -35.71 19.09
C VAL A 266 -29.61 -36.41 18.33
N SER A 267 -30.37 -37.21 19.06
CA SER A 267 -31.71 -37.68 18.69
C SER A 267 -32.68 -36.49 18.71
N GLY A 268 -33.50 -36.39 17.67
CA GLY A 268 -34.32 -35.22 17.39
C GLY A 268 -35.54 -35.04 18.28
N SER A 269 -36.02 -33.80 18.29
CA SER A 269 -37.45 -33.47 18.20
C SER A 269 -37.58 -32.03 17.72
N GLU A 270 -38.44 -31.85 16.73
CA GLU A 270 -38.67 -30.66 15.93
C GLU A 270 -39.25 -29.50 16.75
N THR A 271 -38.67 -28.31 16.58
CA THR A 271 -39.31 -27.02 16.18
C THR A 271 -38.29 -25.92 16.43
N GLY A 272 -37.31 -25.81 15.54
CA GLY A 272 -36.26 -24.78 15.59
C GLY A 272 -36.52 -23.73 14.54
N THR A 273 -37.12 -22.62 14.94
CA THR A 273 -37.18 -21.37 14.18
C THR A 273 -35.77 -21.04 13.69
N GLY A 274 -35.59 -21.03 12.38
CA GLY A 274 -34.32 -20.71 11.75
C GLY A 274 -33.81 -19.36 12.25
N CYS A 275 -32.59 -19.34 12.79
CA CYS A 275 -31.91 -18.10 13.08
C CYS A 275 -31.41 -17.50 11.76
N SER A 276 -32.30 -16.81 11.08
CA SER A 276 -32.10 -16.03 9.86
C SER A 276 -31.35 -14.72 10.13
N LEU A 277 -30.17 -14.77 10.76
CA LEU A 277 -29.40 -13.56 11.10
C LEU A 277 -28.04 -13.46 10.41
N CYS A 278 -27.86 -14.12 9.26
CA CYS A 278 -26.62 -14.02 8.47
C CYS A 278 -26.84 -13.68 6.99
N ASN A 279 -27.99 -13.12 6.61
CA ASN A 279 -28.26 -12.77 5.21
C ASN A 279 -28.35 -11.27 4.88
N ASP A 280 -28.38 -10.35 5.85
CA ASP A 280 -28.71 -8.94 5.55
C ASP A 280 -27.69 -7.88 5.96
N PHE A 281 -26.54 -8.24 6.52
CA PHE A 281 -25.44 -7.27 6.64
C PHE A 281 -24.67 -7.17 5.33
N CYS A 282 -25.33 -6.61 4.32
CA CYS A 282 -24.67 -5.83 3.27
C CYS A 282 -24.03 -4.61 3.93
N CYS A 283 -22.97 -4.82 4.71
CA CYS A 283 -22.10 -3.73 5.10
C CYS A 283 -21.61 -3.12 3.78
N ASN A 284 -22.11 -1.94 3.43
CA ASN A 284 -21.52 -1.08 2.41
C ASN A 284 -20.16 -0.65 2.94
N MET A 285 -19.20 -1.56 2.86
CA MET A 285 -17.81 -1.33 3.23
C MET A 285 -17.28 -0.28 2.24
N PRO A 286 -16.86 0.92 2.68
CA PRO A 286 -16.10 1.79 1.80
C PRO A 286 -14.89 1.00 1.34
N ALA A 287 -14.68 0.92 0.01
CA ALA A 287 -13.55 0.23 -0.54
C ALA A 287 -12.27 0.81 0.09
N PRO A 288 -11.28 -0.02 0.48
CA PRO A 288 -10.01 0.47 1.00
C PRO A 288 -9.46 1.52 0.05
N GLU A 289 -8.95 2.64 0.59
CA GLU A 289 -8.33 3.64 -0.26
C GLU A 289 -7.23 2.96 -1.11
N PRO A 290 -7.31 3.06 -2.45
CA PRO A 290 -6.32 2.45 -3.30
C PRO A 290 -4.94 3.07 -3.02
N ASP A 291 -3.91 2.22 -3.08
CA ASP A 291 -2.52 2.63 -2.98
C ASP A 291 -2.25 3.80 -3.95
N PRO A 292 -1.55 4.88 -3.53
CA PRO A 292 -1.19 6.00 -4.39
C PRO A 292 -0.65 5.59 -5.75
N VAL A 293 0.12 4.50 -5.82
CA VAL A 293 0.69 4.02 -7.08
C VAL A 293 -0.37 3.40 -7.99
N ASN A 294 -1.36 2.72 -7.44
CA ASN A 294 -2.45 2.15 -8.23
C ASN A 294 -3.33 3.25 -8.80
N LEU A 295 -3.59 4.32 -8.03
CA LEU A 295 -4.27 5.52 -8.54
C LEU A 295 -3.50 6.15 -9.70
N PHE A 296 -2.17 6.27 -9.57
CA PHE A 296 -1.32 6.76 -10.64
C PHE A 296 -1.45 5.89 -11.91
N LEU A 297 -1.39 4.56 -11.77
CA LEU A 297 -1.52 3.64 -12.91
C LEU A 297 -2.91 3.72 -13.57
N LEU A 298 -3.99 3.77 -12.78
CA LEU A 298 -5.35 3.92 -13.29
C LEU A 298 -5.51 5.19 -14.12
N GLU A 299 -4.96 6.31 -13.63
CA GLU A 299 -5.00 7.56 -14.37
C GLU A 299 -4.08 7.56 -15.60
N TRP A 300 -2.91 6.94 -15.48
CA TRP A 300 -1.95 6.82 -16.59
C TRP A 300 -2.60 6.13 -17.79
N PHE A 301 -3.21 4.96 -17.59
CA PHE A 301 -3.83 4.18 -18.66
C PHE A 301 -5.29 4.54 -18.94
N GLY A 302 -5.95 5.30 -18.06
CA GLY A 302 -7.37 5.63 -18.18
C GLY A 302 -7.68 7.07 -18.63
N LEU A 303 -6.94 8.07 -18.12
CA LEU A 303 -7.24 9.49 -18.36
C LEU A 303 -6.32 10.15 -19.39
N LYS A 304 -5.06 9.69 -19.51
CA LYS A 304 -4.17 10.18 -20.58
C LYS A 304 -4.47 9.58 -21.95
N GLY A 305 -5.35 8.57 -22.02
CA GLY A 305 -5.57 7.81 -23.24
C GLY A 305 -4.34 7.02 -23.70
N GLU A 306 -3.33 6.85 -22.83
CA GLU A 306 -2.21 5.96 -23.12
C GLU A 306 -2.72 4.53 -23.05
N ASP A 307 -2.99 3.96 -24.23
CA ASP A 307 -3.27 2.54 -24.39
C ASP A 307 -2.08 1.75 -23.81
N PRO A 308 -2.29 0.75 -22.92
CA PRO A 308 -1.22 -0.16 -22.50
C PRO A 308 -0.42 -0.73 -23.66
N GLY A 309 -1.03 -0.78 -24.85
CA GLY A 309 -0.42 -1.07 -26.13
C GLY A 309 -1.34 -1.99 -26.93
N PRO A 310 -1.13 -2.13 -28.25
CA PRO A 310 -2.01 -2.92 -29.10
C PRO A 310 -2.24 -4.34 -28.54
N GLY A 311 -3.50 -4.65 -28.23
CA GLY A 311 -3.92 -5.97 -27.70
C GLY A 311 -3.62 -6.23 -26.23
N LEU A 312 -3.06 -5.25 -25.50
CA LEU A 312 -2.83 -5.34 -24.06
C LEU A 312 -4.06 -4.88 -23.29
N ARG A 313 -4.35 -5.57 -22.18
CA ARG A 313 -5.57 -5.33 -21.40
C ARG A 313 -5.25 -4.84 -20.00
N MET A 314 -6.13 -4.03 -19.45
CA MET A 314 -6.08 -3.60 -18.05
C MET A 314 -6.67 -4.66 -17.12
N CYS A 315 -6.15 -4.80 -15.91
CA CYS A 315 -6.79 -5.60 -14.88
C CYS A 315 -8.20 -5.07 -14.58
N SER A 316 -9.20 -5.94 -14.56
CA SER A 316 -10.61 -5.57 -14.39
C SER A 316 -11.00 -5.13 -12.98
N HIS A 317 -10.13 -5.35 -11.98
CA HIS A 317 -10.31 -4.80 -10.64
C HIS A 317 -10.04 -3.28 -10.67
N SER A 318 -11.08 -2.49 -10.40
CA SER A 318 -11.06 -1.03 -10.49
C SER A 318 -10.01 -0.33 -9.64
N GLY A 319 -9.55 -0.96 -8.55
CA GLY A 319 -8.50 -0.41 -7.67
C GLY A 319 -7.06 -0.84 -8.02
N CYS A 320 -6.85 -1.59 -9.10
CA CYS A 320 -5.56 -2.18 -9.44
C CYS A 320 -4.70 -1.29 -10.37
N GLY A 321 -5.24 -0.90 -11.52
CA GLY A 321 -4.52 -0.11 -12.52
C GLY A 321 -3.40 -0.83 -13.27
N ARG A 322 -3.10 -2.11 -13.00
CA ARG A 322 -2.02 -2.83 -13.70
C ARG A 322 -2.42 -3.21 -15.14
N PRO A 323 -1.62 -2.86 -16.16
CA PRO A 323 -1.78 -3.37 -17.51
C PRO A 323 -1.10 -4.74 -17.69
N GLU A 324 -1.56 -5.51 -18.67
CA GLU A 324 -0.80 -6.62 -19.23
C GLU A 324 0.53 -6.10 -19.79
N THR A 325 1.60 -6.86 -19.62
CA THR A 325 2.90 -6.58 -20.23
C THR A 325 3.12 -7.37 -21.52
N ARG A 326 2.22 -8.32 -21.79
CA ARG A 326 2.17 -9.22 -22.94
C ARG A 326 0.70 -9.58 -23.20
N PRO A 327 0.28 -9.78 -24.46
CA PRO A 327 -1.08 -10.21 -24.74
C PRO A 327 -1.40 -11.51 -24.00
N HIS A 328 -2.59 -11.60 -23.40
CA HIS A 328 -3.09 -12.79 -22.73
C HIS A 328 -2.33 -13.22 -21.47
N GLU A 329 -1.54 -12.31 -20.87
CA GLU A 329 -0.86 -12.55 -19.60
C GLU A 329 -1.84 -12.77 -18.44
N PHE A 330 -2.93 -12.00 -18.39
CA PHE A 330 -3.87 -12.02 -17.27
C PHE A 330 -4.87 -13.16 -17.36
N ARG A 331 -5.18 -13.76 -16.20
CA ARG A 331 -6.17 -14.84 -16.09
C ARG A 331 -7.56 -14.27 -16.35
N ARG A 332 -8.34 -14.92 -17.22
CA ARG A 332 -9.74 -14.58 -17.46
C ARG A 332 -10.64 -15.20 -16.39
N CYS A 333 -11.78 -14.58 -16.12
CA CYS A 333 -12.83 -15.22 -15.33
C CYS A 333 -13.25 -16.53 -16.01
N SER A 334 -13.25 -17.64 -15.26
CA SER A 334 -13.57 -18.96 -15.79
C SER A 334 -15.03 -19.13 -16.21
N VAL A 335 -15.94 -18.28 -15.69
CA VAL A 335 -17.37 -18.35 -16.00
C VAL A 335 -17.70 -17.56 -17.26
N CYS A 336 -17.43 -16.24 -17.26
CA CYS A 336 -17.82 -15.39 -18.38
C CYS A 336 -16.74 -15.21 -19.46
N GLY A 337 -15.46 -15.42 -19.14
CA GLY A 337 -14.33 -15.15 -20.02
C GLY A 337 -14.09 -13.66 -20.39
N ARG A 338 -14.94 -12.72 -19.94
CA ARG A 338 -14.92 -11.30 -20.36
C ARG A 338 -13.90 -10.46 -19.62
N VAL A 339 -13.82 -10.63 -18.30
CA VAL A 339 -12.92 -9.87 -17.43
C VAL A 339 -11.60 -10.62 -17.21
N ASN A 340 -10.54 -9.88 -16.89
CA ASN A 340 -9.21 -10.43 -16.68
C ASN A 340 -8.49 -9.82 -15.48
N TYR A 341 -7.72 -10.65 -14.76
CA TYR A 341 -7.11 -10.28 -13.50
C TYR A 341 -5.62 -10.59 -13.48
N CYS A 342 -4.84 -9.66 -12.93
CA CYS A 342 -3.41 -9.84 -12.75
C CYS A 342 -3.08 -10.83 -11.61
N SER A 343 -4.05 -11.12 -10.74
CA SER A 343 -3.90 -12.00 -9.58
C SER A 343 -5.26 -12.54 -9.10
N ARG A 344 -5.29 -13.63 -8.32
CA ARG A 344 -6.54 -14.18 -7.77
C ARG A 344 -7.16 -13.24 -6.73
N GLY A 345 -6.33 -12.48 -6.02
CA GLY A 345 -6.72 -11.44 -5.09
C GLY A 345 -7.48 -10.32 -5.78
N CYS A 346 -7.04 -9.86 -6.96
CA CYS A 346 -7.81 -8.90 -7.75
C CYS A 346 -9.15 -9.48 -8.23
N GLN A 347 -9.18 -10.74 -8.65
CA GLN A 347 -10.44 -11.43 -9.00
C GLN A 347 -11.39 -11.49 -7.80
N ALA A 348 -10.91 -11.88 -6.62
CA ALA A 348 -11.72 -12.01 -5.42
C ALA A 348 -12.30 -10.66 -4.98
N HIS A 349 -11.52 -9.57 -5.04
CA HIS A 349 -12.02 -8.23 -4.72
C HIS A 349 -13.08 -7.75 -5.73
N ASP A 350 -12.81 -7.88 -7.03
CA ASP A 350 -13.77 -7.47 -8.05
C ASP A 350 -15.06 -8.31 -8.00
N TRP A 351 -14.94 -9.62 -7.70
CA TRP A 351 -16.08 -10.50 -7.46
C TRP A 351 -16.96 -9.98 -6.32
N LYS A 352 -16.36 -9.70 -5.15
CA LYS A 352 -17.07 -9.15 -3.98
C LYS A 352 -17.76 -7.82 -4.30
N LEU A 353 -17.07 -6.91 -4.99
CA LEU A 353 -17.57 -5.54 -5.21
C LEU A 353 -18.66 -5.45 -6.27
N ARG A 354 -18.51 -6.14 -7.41
CA ARG A 354 -19.42 -5.94 -8.56
C ARG A 354 -19.59 -7.13 -9.48
N HIS A 355 -18.54 -7.91 -9.73
CA HIS A 355 -18.54 -8.83 -10.85
C HIS A 355 -19.50 -10.00 -10.65
N HIS A 356 -19.74 -10.45 -9.41
CA HIS A 356 -20.69 -11.54 -9.13
C HIS A 356 -22.11 -11.27 -9.66
N ARG A 357 -22.54 -9.99 -9.68
CA ARG A 357 -23.88 -9.59 -10.17
C ARG A 357 -23.96 -9.45 -11.69
N GLN A 358 -22.81 -9.35 -12.36
CA GLN A 358 -22.69 -9.05 -13.79
C GLN A 358 -22.14 -10.23 -14.60
N CYS A 359 -21.76 -11.31 -13.92
CA CYS A 359 -21.10 -12.45 -14.53
C CYS A 359 -22.11 -13.41 -15.14
N THR A 360 -22.23 -13.42 -16.47
CA THR A 360 -23.03 -14.39 -17.22
C THR A 360 -22.14 -15.36 -18.01
N PRO A 361 -22.50 -16.65 -18.10
CA PRO A 361 -21.78 -17.63 -18.92
C PRO A 361 -21.62 -17.16 -20.37
N ALA A 362 -20.59 -17.66 -21.04
CA ALA A 362 -20.32 -17.27 -22.43
C ALA A 362 -21.39 -17.78 -23.41
N GLU A 363 -22.06 -18.89 -23.07
CA GLU A 363 -23.01 -19.62 -23.91
C GLU A 363 -24.42 -19.01 -23.87
N ASP A 364 -24.84 -18.43 -22.74
CA ASP A 364 -26.18 -17.83 -22.55
C ASP A 364 -26.30 -16.41 -23.13
N ARG A 365 -25.56 -16.10 -24.20
CA ARG A 365 -25.54 -14.75 -24.78
C ARG A 365 -26.57 -14.63 -25.90
N PRO A 366 -27.42 -13.59 -25.90
CA PRO A 366 -28.36 -13.34 -26.99
C PRO A 366 -27.68 -12.84 -28.28
N ASP A 367 -26.35 -12.87 -28.41
CA ASP A 367 -25.70 -12.55 -29.67
C ASP A 367 -24.40 -13.36 -29.86
N GLY A 368 -24.32 -14.06 -30.99
CA GLY A 368 -23.30 -15.03 -31.39
C GLY A 368 -21.96 -14.41 -31.76
N GLY A 369 -21.42 -13.53 -30.92
CA GLY A 369 -20.12 -12.91 -31.10
C GLY A 369 -18.97 -13.87 -30.82
N ARG A 370 -18.59 -14.67 -31.83
CA ARG A 370 -17.29 -15.34 -31.89
C ARG A 370 -16.18 -14.28 -31.73
N ARG A 371 -15.18 -14.59 -30.90
CA ARG A 371 -13.87 -13.93 -30.92
C ARG A 371 -12.84 -14.91 -31.42
#